data_AF-A0A931B274-F1
#
_entry.id   AF-A0A931B274-F1
#
_cell.length_a   1.000
_cell.length_b   1.000
_cell.length_c   1.000
_cell.angle_alpha   90.00
_cell.angle_beta   90.00
_cell.angle_gamma   90.00
#
_symmetry.space_group_name_H-M   'P 1'
#
loop_
_entity.id
_entity.type
_entity.pdbx_description
1 polymer ?
#
loop_
_entity_poly.entity_id
_entity_poly.type
_entity_poly.pdbx_seq_one_letter_code
_entity_poly.pdbx_strand_id
1 'polypeptide(L)'
;MVFQMPTPGPTRRRPRVLPLASAISGGVMLAALVVLLAPTWGQLFLFLVFGAVMALMVGVNCWLAHRLRQPLSVMSPEQVSLDPCRQLVAGRKPLLLATVAGVPGVLAGAAAATHAELWQETVHQVPWGARDPQFHLDYSFYLTTVPWYRFLVDFGFAAAFASLVASGAVHYLYGGLQLQDRRRRSTDAARVQMSVLLAMLLALKAAAYWLDRFDVVGRAAELGPRELTAWLQAKSLLCVVALICAALFLAVPVRRRWLPAVTGLLLLGLCEVLVDGLYPLLVGYLG
;
A
#
# COMPACT_ATOMS: atom_id res chain seq x y z
N MET A 1 41.70 -63.65 -15.99
CA MET A 1 40.85 -62.48 -16.29
C MET A 1 39.92 -62.27 -15.12
N VAL A 2 40.23 -61.31 -14.24
CA VAL A 2 39.45 -61.00 -13.03
C VAL A 2 38.73 -59.68 -13.28
N PHE A 3 37.40 -59.73 -13.28
CA PHE A 3 36.50 -58.61 -13.55
C PHE A 3 36.40 -57.75 -12.27
N GLN A 4 36.95 -56.54 -12.28
CA GLN A 4 36.80 -55.57 -11.20
C GLN A 4 35.46 -54.84 -11.35
N MET A 5 34.59 -54.94 -10.33
CA MET A 5 33.35 -54.15 -10.25
C MET A 5 33.66 -52.69 -9.84
N PRO A 6 32.94 -51.68 -10.36
CA PRO A 6 33.08 -50.30 -9.91
C PRO A 6 32.37 -50.10 -8.56
N THR A 7 33.04 -49.47 -7.61
CA THR A 7 32.45 -49.04 -6.34
C THR A 7 31.54 -47.82 -6.52
N PRO A 8 30.39 -47.75 -5.82
CA PRO A 8 29.51 -46.59 -5.88
C PRO A 8 30.15 -45.38 -5.18
N GLY A 9 30.28 -44.27 -5.91
CA GLY A 9 30.79 -43.00 -5.38
C GLY A 9 29.86 -42.37 -4.34
N PRO A 10 30.38 -41.44 -3.51
CA PRO A 10 29.64 -40.84 -2.41
C PRO A 10 28.42 -40.04 -2.90
N THR A 11 27.28 -40.29 -2.27
CA THR A 11 26.02 -39.59 -2.53
C THR A 11 26.15 -38.10 -2.19
N ARG A 12 26.15 -37.23 -3.21
CA ARG A 12 26.03 -35.77 -3.04
C ARG A 12 24.72 -35.46 -2.31
N ARG A 13 24.81 -35.16 -1.00
CA ARG A 13 23.70 -34.56 -0.25
C ARG A 13 23.34 -33.22 -0.91
N ARG A 14 22.13 -33.12 -1.45
CA ARG A 14 21.57 -31.85 -1.94
C ARG A 14 21.56 -30.86 -0.78
N PRO A 15 22.06 -29.62 -0.94
CA PRO A 15 21.94 -28.60 0.10
C PRO A 15 20.46 -28.33 0.36
N ARG A 16 20.05 -28.41 1.63
CA ARG A 16 18.74 -27.94 2.09
C ARG A 16 18.69 -26.44 1.83
N VAL A 17 17.94 -26.04 0.81
CA VAL A 17 17.47 -24.67 0.63
C VAL A 17 16.60 -24.32 1.83
N LEU A 18 17.17 -23.60 2.81
CA LEU A 18 16.42 -22.94 3.87
C LEU A 18 15.55 -21.84 3.22
N PRO A 19 14.28 -21.70 3.60
CA PRO A 19 13.36 -20.79 2.94
C PRO A 19 13.73 -19.34 3.28
N LEU A 20 14.22 -18.59 2.28
CA LEU A 20 14.47 -17.14 2.33
C LEU A 20 13.25 -16.32 2.83
N ALA A 21 12.06 -16.90 2.81
CA ALA A 21 10.82 -16.27 3.27
C ALA A 21 10.75 -16.04 4.80
N SER A 22 11.43 -16.85 5.63
CA SER A 22 11.41 -16.64 7.09
C SER A 22 12.41 -15.57 7.56
N ALA A 23 13.47 -15.32 6.79
CA ALA A 23 14.51 -14.34 7.11
C ALA A 23 14.00 -12.89 7.06
N ILE A 24 13.12 -12.59 6.10
CA ILE A 24 12.55 -11.25 5.92
C ILE A 24 11.61 -10.88 7.08
N SER A 25 10.81 -11.85 7.55
CA SER A 25 9.94 -11.65 8.72
C SER A 25 10.74 -11.50 10.03
N GLY A 26 11.84 -12.24 10.18
CA GLY A 26 12.70 -12.17 11.36
C GLY A 26 13.45 -10.84 11.47
N GLY A 27 13.93 -10.29 10.35
CA GLY A 27 14.67 -9.01 10.33
C GLY A 27 13.83 -7.82 10.76
N VAL A 28 12.59 -7.71 10.27
CA VAL A 28 11.65 -6.64 10.66
C VAL A 28 11.23 -6.79 12.12
N MET A 29 10.99 -8.03 12.57
CA MET A 29 10.58 -8.30 13.95
C MET A 29 11.73 -8.08 14.95
N LEU A 30 12.96 -8.41 14.58
CA LEU A 30 14.17 -8.11 15.36
C LEU A 30 14.47 -6.61 15.38
N ALA A 31 14.37 -5.90 14.25
CA ALA A 31 14.56 -4.46 14.23
C ALA A 31 13.50 -3.74 15.08
N ALA A 32 12.23 -4.16 14.98
CA ALA A 32 11.16 -3.66 15.84
C ALA A 32 11.41 -3.95 17.32
N LEU A 33 11.86 -5.17 17.65
CA LEU A 33 12.20 -5.56 19.02
C LEU A 33 13.37 -4.75 19.59
N VAL A 34 14.43 -4.51 18.79
CA VAL A 34 15.61 -3.72 19.18
C VAL A 34 15.25 -2.26 19.40
N VAL A 35 14.43 -1.68 18.53
CA VAL A 35 13.93 -0.31 18.69
C VAL A 35 13.05 -0.17 19.94
N LEU A 36 12.28 -1.20 20.29
CA LEU A 36 11.42 -1.21 21.48
C LEU A 36 12.17 -1.43 22.81
N LEU A 37 13.41 -1.93 22.78
CA LEU A 37 14.21 -2.15 24.00
C LEU A 37 14.75 -0.85 24.59
N ALA A 38 15.00 0.18 23.77
CA ALA A 38 15.40 1.52 24.22
C ALA A 38 15.05 2.58 23.15
N PRO A 39 13.76 2.92 22.96
CA PRO A 39 13.36 3.86 21.92
C PRO A 39 13.81 5.29 22.25
N THR A 40 14.30 6.01 21.24
CA THR A 40 14.42 7.48 21.36
C THR A 40 13.04 8.13 21.42
N TRP A 41 12.93 9.34 21.96
CA TRP A 41 11.66 10.06 22.03
C TRP A 41 10.99 10.24 20.66
N GLY A 42 11.79 10.43 19.59
CA GLY A 42 11.29 10.51 18.22
C GLY A 42 10.70 9.18 17.72
N GLN A 43 11.38 8.06 17.98
CA GLN A 43 10.90 6.72 17.64
C GLN A 43 9.59 6.40 18.35
N LEU A 44 9.50 6.71 19.65
CA LEU A 44 8.28 6.50 20.44
C LEU A 44 7.12 7.37 19.93
N PHE A 45 7.38 8.63 19.63
CA PHE A 45 6.38 9.55 19.07
C PHE A 45 5.82 9.01 17.75
N LEU A 46 6.69 8.65 16.80
CA LEU A 46 6.26 8.12 15.50
C LEU A 46 5.53 6.79 15.63
N PHE A 47 6.00 5.90 16.49
CA PHE A 47 5.32 4.63 16.78
C PHE A 47 3.88 4.85 17.22
N LEU A 48 3.69 5.73 18.22
CA LEU A 48 2.37 6.00 18.78
C LEU A 48 1.46 6.70 17.78
N VAL A 49 1.96 7.73 17.08
CA VAL A 49 1.16 8.50 16.13
C VAL A 49 0.74 7.66 14.93
N PHE A 50 1.69 7.06 14.22
CA PHE A 50 1.38 6.30 13.01
C PHE A 50 0.68 4.98 13.33
N GLY A 51 1.03 4.34 14.44
CA GLY A 51 0.33 3.15 14.91
C GLY A 51 -1.11 3.44 15.29
N ALA A 52 -1.36 4.54 16.01
CA ALA A 52 -2.72 4.95 16.34
C ALA A 52 -3.52 5.35 15.10
N VAL A 53 -2.95 6.13 14.18
CA VAL A 53 -3.61 6.52 12.93
C VAL A 53 -4.00 5.28 12.11
N MET A 54 -3.08 4.32 11.93
CA MET A 54 -3.36 3.07 11.21
C MET A 54 -4.48 2.27 11.90
N ALA A 55 -4.38 2.07 13.22
CA ALA A 55 -5.39 1.34 13.99
C ALA A 55 -6.76 2.03 13.92
N LEU A 56 -6.81 3.35 14.01
CA LEU A 56 -8.04 4.12 13.88
C LEU A 56 -8.62 4.01 12.48
N MET A 57 -7.80 4.14 11.43
CA MET A 57 -8.29 4.10 10.06
C MET A 57 -8.88 2.73 9.72
N VAL A 58 -8.19 1.64 10.07
CA VAL A 58 -8.69 0.27 9.89
C VAL A 58 -9.90 0.01 10.80
N GLY A 59 -9.81 0.38 12.07
CA GLY A 59 -10.86 0.17 13.07
C GLY A 59 -12.17 0.88 12.74
N VAL A 60 -12.10 2.16 12.35
CA VAL A 60 -13.26 2.95 11.92
C VAL A 60 -13.88 2.38 10.66
N ASN A 61 -13.07 1.94 9.68
CA ASN A 61 -13.58 1.32 8.47
C ASN A 61 -14.28 -0.02 8.74
N CYS A 62 -13.73 -0.87 9.62
CA CYS A 62 -14.37 -2.10 10.06
C CYS A 62 -15.65 -1.84 10.86
N TRP A 63 -15.64 -0.85 11.75
CA TRP A 63 -16.81 -0.44 12.51
C TRP A 63 -17.93 0.08 11.60
N LEU A 64 -17.59 0.93 10.63
CA LEU A 64 -18.53 1.45 9.63
C LEU A 64 -19.10 0.32 8.78
N ALA A 65 -18.26 -0.61 8.32
CA ALA A 65 -18.69 -1.79 7.58
C ALA A 65 -19.67 -2.66 8.39
N HIS A 66 -19.45 -2.79 9.70
CA HIS A 66 -20.36 -3.51 10.58
C HIS A 66 -21.69 -2.77 10.77
N ARG A 67 -21.66 -1.44 10.93
CA ARG A 67 -22.85 -0.60 11.12
C ARG A 67 -23.73 -0.53 9.87
N LEU A 68 -23.12 -0.58 8.68
CA LEU A 68 -23.81 -0.55 7.39
C LEU A 68 -24.47 -1.88 6.98
N ARG A 69 -24.54 -2.87 7.89
CA ARG A 69 -25.25 -4.13 7.69
C ARG A 69 -26.75 -3.90 7.44
N GLN A 70 -27.24 -4.30 6.27
CA GLN A 70 -28.68 -4.47 6.05
C GLN A 70 -29.16 -5.78 6.72
N PRO A 71 -30.33 -5.77 7.38
CA PRO A 71 -30.88 -6.97 8.03
C PRO A 71 -31.08 -8.09 7.00
N LEU A 72 -30.64 -9.30 7.37
CA LEU A 72 -30.55 -10.47 6.50
C LEU A 72 -31.91 -10.77 5.84
N SER A 73 -32.04 -10.47 4.55
CA SER A 73 -33.15 -10.95 3.73
C SER A 73 -32.65 -12.07 2.82
N VAL A 74 -32.91 -13.30 3.27
CA VAL A 74 -32.74 -14.60 2.59
C VAL A 74 -31.30 -15.13 2.55
N MET A 75 -31.05 -16.21 3.30
CA MET A 75 -29.75 -16.87 3.41
C MET A 75 -29.44 -17.66 2.11
N SER A 76 -28.32 -17.33 1.46
CA SER A 76 -27.77 -18.12 0.35
C SER A 76 -27.12 -19.42 0.89
N PRO A 77 -27.04 -20.52 0.13
CA PRO A 77 -26.41 -21.79 0.57
C PRO A 77 -24.98 -21.65 1.10
N GLU A 78 -24.17 -20.72 0.56
CA GLU A 78 -22.82 -20.40 1.07
C GLU A 78 -22.84 -19.69 2.44
N GLN A 79 -23.95 -19.02 2.77
CA GLN A 79 -24.11 -18.31 4.04
C GLN A 79 -24.47 -19.25 5.19
N VAL A 80 -24.99 -20.46 4.88
CA VAL A 80 -25.31 -21.51 5.86
C VAL A 80 -24.05 -22.26 6.31
N SER A 81 -23.09 -22.48 5.40
CA SER A 81 -21.78 -23.06 5.75
C SER A 81 -20.87 -22.12 6.56
N LEU A 82 -21.15 -20.81 6.55
CA LEU A 82 -20.45 -19.80 7.36
C LEU A 82 -21.04 -19.61 8.76
N ASP A 83 -22.17 -20.24 9.08
CA ASP A 83 -22.85 -20.05 10.37
C ASP A 83 -22.01 -20.48 11.60
N PRO A 84 -21.24 -21.59 11.56
CA PRO A 84 -20.30 -21.92 12.64
C PRO A 84 -19.22 -20.84 12.84
N CYS A 85 -18.72 -20.26 11.75
CA CYS A 85 -17.73 -19.19 11.78
C CYS A 85 -18.31 -17.90 12.36
N ARG A 86 -19.58 -17.58 12.04
CA ARG A 86 -20.31 -16.44 12.62
C ARG A 86 -20.55 -16.59 14.12
N GLN A 87 -20.87 -17.80 14.59
CA GLN A 87 -21.10 -18.07 16.02
C GLN A 87 -19.81 -17.92 16.85
N LEU A 88 -18.65 -18.33 16.31
CA LEU A 88 -17.33 -18.09 16.93
C LEU A 88 -16.98 -16.59 16.99
N VAL A 89 -17.35 -15.83 15.97
CA VAL A 89 -17.11 -14.38 15.88
C VAL A 89 -18.07 -13.58 16.76
N ALA A 90 -19.30 -14.05 16.96
CA ALA A 90 -20.35 -13.30 17.66
C ALA A 90 -20.02 -12.98 19.12
N GLY A 91 -19.32 -13.87 19.83
CA GLY A 91 -18.90 -13.66 21.22
C GLY A 91 -17.60 -12.87 21.41
N ARG A 92 -16.78 -12.72 20.35
CA ARG A 92 -15.43 -12.10 20.41
C ARG A 92 -15.25 -10.89 19.50
N LYS A 93 -16.36 -10.25 19.08
CA LYS A 93 -16.35 -9.08 18.18
C LYS A 93 -15.37 -7.96 18.59
N PRO A 94 -15.32 -7.48 19.85
CA PRO A 94 -14.39 -6.42 20.21
C PRO A 94 -12.93 -6.90 20.17
N LEU A 95 -12.68 -8.17 20.51
CA LEU A 95 -11.35 -8.77 20.42
C LEU A 95 -10.88 -8.90 18.97
N LEU A 96 -11.76 -9.34 18.07
CA LEU A 96 -11.46 -9.44 16.64
C LEU A 96 -11.24 -8.08 15.99
N LEU A 97 -12.03 -7.07 16.38
CA LEU A 97 -11.82 -5.70 15.90
C LEU A 97 -10.50 -5.14 16.43
N ALA A 98 -10.19 -5.39 17.71
CA ALA A 98 -8.92 -5.02 18.31
C ALA A 98 -7.73 -5.71 17.64
N THR A 99 -7.82 -6.98 17.25
CA THR A 99 -6.73 -7.66 16.54
C THR A 99 -6.58 -7.18 15.10
N VAL A 100 -7.68 -7.04 14.36
CA VAL A 100 -7.67 -6.58 12.96
C VAL A 100 -7.17 -5.14 12.84
N ALA A 101 -7.48 -4.26 13.79
CA ALA A 101 -6.94 -2.90 13.82
C ALA A 101 -5.55 -2.82 14.47
N GLY A 102 -5.34 -3.57 15.55
CA GLY A 102 -4.14 -3.49 16.37
C GLY A 102 -2.90 -4.08 15.69
N VAL A 103 -3.02 -5.21 14.98
CA VAL A 103 -1.85 -5.83 14.31
C VAL A 103 -1.28 -4.91 13.22
N PRO A 104 -2.06 -4.40 12.26
CA PRO A 104 -1.55 -3.41 11.31
C PRO A 104 -1.06 -2.13 12.00
N GLY A 105 -1.73 -1.69 13.07
CA GLY A 105 -1.32 -0.53 13.86
C GLY A 105 0.09 -0.69 14.45
N VAL A 106 0.36 -1.79 15.13
CA VAL A 106 1.68 -2.06 15.72
C VAL A 106 2.75 -2.19 14.64
N LEU A 107 2.47 -2.89 13.54
CA LEU A 107 3.41 -3.03 12.43
C LEU A 107 3.73 -1.69 11.78
N ALA A 108 2.72 -0.85 11.56
CA ALA A 108 2.89 0.45 10.94
C ALA A 108 3.60 1.44 11.87
N GLY A 109 3.30 1.39 13.17
CA GLY A 109 4.04 2.16 14.19
C GLY A 109 5.51 1.74 14.23
N ALA A 110 5.80 0.44 14.21
CA ALA A 110 7.18 -0.07 14.19
C ALA A 110 7.92 0.37 12.92
N ALA A 111 7.27 0.32 11.75
CA ALA A 111 7.83 0.82 10.50
C ALA A 111 8.04 2.34 10.50
N ALA A 112 7.14 3.11 11.14
CA ALA A 112 7.31 4.55 11.28
C ALA A 112 8.48 4.90 12.20
N ALA A 113 8.69 4.13 13.27
CA ALA A 113 9.79 4.37 14.20
C ALA A 113 11.17 4.29 13.53
N THR A 114 11.36 3.50 12.47
CA THR A 114 12.63 3.44 11.74
C THR A 114 12.97 4.72 10.99
N HIS A 115 12.00 5.63 10.81
CA HIS A 115 12.15 6.90 10.09
C HIS A 115 12.31 8.10 11.04
N ALA A 116 12.64 7.85 12.31
CA ALA A 116 12.78 8.90 13.32
C ALA A 116 13.89 9.91 13.02
N GLU A 117 15.01 9.47 12.45
CA GLU A 117 16.11 10.34 12.04
C GLU A 117 15.66 11.29 10.92
N LEU A 118 15.04 10.74 9.87
CA LEU A 118 14.46 11.52 8.77
C LEU A 118 13.41 12.54 9.25
N TRP A 119 12.57 12.16 10.22
CA TRP A 119 11.63 13.10 10.86
C TRP A 119 12.34 14.23 11.59
N GLN A 120 13.40 13.94 12.33
CA GLN A 120 14.15 14.96 13.06
C GLN A 120 14.86 15.93 12.11
N GLU A 121 15.42 15.41 11.01
CA GLU A 121 16.06 16.20 9.95
C GLU A 121 15.06 17.12 9.25
N THR A 122 13.82 16.67 9.04
CA THR A 122 12.77 17.52 8.43
C THR A 122 12.23 18.58 9.37
N VAL A 123 12.08 18.28 10.66
CA VAL A 123 11.63 19.27 11.66
C VAL A 123 12.69 20.32 11.93
N HIS A 124 13.97 19.92 11.97
CA HIS A 124 15.10 20.81 12.23
C HIS A 124 15.88 21.14 10.95
N GLN A 125 15.17 21.20 9.82
CA GLN A 125 15.79 21.39 8.52
C GLN A 125 16.53 22.72 8.44
N VAL A 126 17.81 22.67 8.03
CA VAL A 126 18.65 23.85 7.81
C VAL A 126 18.80 24.07 6.30
N PRO A 127 18.54 25.28 5.78
CA PRO A 127 18.76 25.61 4.37
C PRO A 127 20.24 25.48 4.00
N TRP A 128 20.54 24.87 2.85
CA TRP A 128 21.91 24.72 2.37
C TRP A 128 22.38 25.96 1.59
N GLY A 129 21.46 26.85 1.21
CA GLY A 129 21.79 28.10 0.52
C GLY A 129 22.08 27.94 -0.97
N ALA A 130 22.10 26.70 -1.47
CA ALA A 130 22.15 26.38 -2.89
C ALA A 130 20.75 25.97 -3.38
N ARG A 131 20.30 26.57 -4.47
CA ARG A 131 18.99 26.30 -5.09
C ARG A 131 19.17 25.62 -6.42
N ASP A 132 18.22 24.75 -6.74
CA ASP A 132 18.19 24.11 -8.04
C ASP A 132 17.78 25.11 -9.15
N PRO A 133 18.28 24.90 -10.37
CA PRO A 133 17.95 25.77 -11.50
C PRO A 133 16.56 25.51 -12.10
N GLN A 134 15.92 24.38 -11.78
CA GLN A 134 14.64 23.98 -12.37
C GLN A 134 13.42 24.41 -11.55
N PHE A 135 13.40 24.13 -10.24
CA PHE A 135 12.27 24.46 -9.38
C PHE A 135 12.54 25.64 -8.42
N HIS A 136 13.77 26.15 -8.40
CA HIS A 136 14.25 27.18 -7.49
C HIS A 136 14.05 26.85 -6.00
N LEU A 137 14.06 25.55 -5.68
CA LEU A 137 13.99 24.98 -4.34
C LEU A 137 15.39 24.70 -3.80
N ASP A 138 15.55 24.80 -2.49
CA ASP A 138 16.81 24.49 -1.80
C ASP A 138 17.07 22.97 -1.84
N TYR A 139 18.32 22.54 -2.01
CA TYR A 139 18.69 21.11 -2.02
C TYR A 139 18.25 20.35 -0.76
N SER A 140 18.21 21.03 0.39
CA SER A 140 17.71 20.45 1.65
C SER A 140 16.28 19.90 1.52
N PHE A 141 15.42 20.54 0.69
CA PHE A 141 14.05 20.08 0.44
C PHE A 141 14.01 18.69 -0.20
N TYR A 142 14.89 18.44 -1.18
CA TYR A 142 14.93 17.20 -1.93
C TYR A 142 15.46 16.02 -1.11
N LEU A 143 16.38 16.28 -0.18
CA LEU A 143 17.05 15.23 0.59
C LEU A 143 16.32 14.87 1.88
N THR A 144 15.62 15.83 2.49
CA THR A 144 14.96 15.62 3.79
C THR A 144 13.45 15.61 3.64
N THR A 145 12.88 16.68 3.09
CA THR A 145 11.43 16.91 3.03
C THR A 145 10.73 15.94 2.08
N VAL A 146 11.28 15.72 0.88
CA VAL A 146 10.66 14.85 -0.13
C VAL A 146 10.60 13.39 0.34
N PRO A 147 11.67 12.77 0.88
CA PRO A 147 11.58 11.41 1.41
C PRO A 147 10.58 11.29 2.56
N TRP A 148 10.44 12.31 3.40
CA TRP A 148 9.42 12.32 4.46
C TRP A 148 7.99 12.32 3.88
N TYR A 149 7.71 13.15 2.88
CA TYR A 149 6.40 13.12 2.20
C TYR A 149 6.16 11.81 1.45
N ARG A 150 7.19 11.19 0.87
CA ARG A 150 7.08 9.84 0.27
C ARG A 150 6.68 8.81 1.31
N PHE A 151 7.35 8.81 2.47
CA PHE A 151 6.97 7.95 3.60
C PHE A 151 5.49 8.15 4.02
N LEU A 152 5.01 9.39 4.09
CA LEU A 152 3.60 9.68 4.41
C LEU A 152 2.63 9.12 3.37
N VAL A 153 2.97 9.24 2.08
CA VAL A 153 2.17 8.69 0.98
C VAL A 153 2.16 7.16 1.02
N ASP A 154 3.32 6.53 1.22
CA ASP A 154 3.44 5.07 1.32
C ASP A 154 2.69 4.51 2.54
N PHE A 155 2.79 5.20 3.69
CA PHE A 155 1.97 4.89 4.86
C PHE A 155 0.47 5.04 4.55
N GLY A 156 0.08 6.12 3.86
CA GLY A 156 -1.29 6.35 3.42
C GLY A 156 -1.80 5.21 2.53
N PHE A 157 -0.98 4.73 1.60
CA PHE A 157 -1.29 3.57 0.76
C PHE A 157 -1.49 2.31 1.59
N ALA A 158 -0.56 2.00 2.48
CA ALA A 158 -0.65 0.84 3.37
C ALA A 158 -1.93 0.91 4.22
N ALA A 159 -2.26 2.08 4.76
CA ALA A 159 -3.42 2.27 5.61
C ALA A 159 -4.75 2.18 4.83
N ALA A 160 -4.82 2.79 3.65
CA ALA A 160 -5.99 2.73 2.78
C ALA A 160 -6.22 1.30 2.27
N PHE A 161 -5.14 0.61 1.89
CA PHE A 161 -5.19 -0.78 1.43
C PHE A 161 -5.59 -1.74 2.55
N ALA A 162 -4.97 -1.63 3.74
CA ALA A 162 -5.36 -2.41 4.90
C ALA A 162 -6.84 -2.19 5.27
N SER A 163 -7.30 -0.93 5.22
CA SER A 163 -8.71 -0.59 5.46
C SER A 163 -9.64 -1.18 4.40
N LEU A 164 -9.24 -1.19 3.12
CA LEU A 164 -9.98 -1.79 2.02
C LEU A 164 -10.13 -3.30 2.19
N VAL A 165 -9.03 -3.99 2.48
CA VAL A 165 -9.05 -5.44 2.71
C VAL A 165 -9.88 -5.79 3.95
N ALA A 166 -9.65 -5.10 5.07
CA ALA A 166 -10.35 -5.37 6.31
C ALA A 166 -11.86 -5.10 6.21
N SER A 167 -12.27 -3.95 5.66
CA SER A 167 -13.69 -3.65 5.44
C SER A 167 -14.32 -4.57 4.39
N GLY A 168 -13.58 -4.95 3.34
CA GLY A 168 -14.02 -5.92 2.34
C GLY A 168 -14.29 -7.29 2.95
N ALA A 169 -13.40 -7.79 3.81
CA ALA A 169 -13.59 -9.02 4.56
C ALA A 169 -14.82 -8.96 5.47
N VAL A 170 -15.04 -7.83 6.17
CA VAL A 170 -16.24 -7.60 6.99
C VAL A 170 -17.51 -7.66 6.13
N HIS A 171 -17.53 -6.99 4.97
CA HIS A 171 -18.66 -7.04 4.04
C HIS A 171 -18.91 -8.44 3.45
N TYR A 172 -17.85 -9.21 3.21
CA TYR A 172 -17.95 -10.58 2.72
C TYR A 172 -18.53 -11.54 3.78
N LEU A 173 -17.96 -11.55 4.99
CA LEU A 173 -18.41 -12.41 6.11
C LEU A 173 -19.89 -12.19 6.48
N TYR A 174 -20.33 -10.95 6.30
CA TYR A 174 -21.64 -10.50 6.71
C TYR A 174 -22.67 -10.41 5.57
N GLY A 175 -22.32 -10.83 4.36
CA GLY A 175 -23.26 -10.99 3.23
C GLY A 175 -23.54 -9.72 2.42
N GLY A 176 -22.77 -8.65 2.62
CA GLY A 176 -22.83 -7.41 1.83
C GLY A 176 -22.26 -7.53 0.41
N LEU A 177 -21.34 -8.48 0.21
CA LEU A 177 -20.77 -8.85 -1.08
C LEU A 177 -21.22 -10.28 -1.47
N GLN A 178 -22.30 -10.37 -2.23
CA GLN A 178 -22.71 -11.63 -2.88
C GLN A 178 -22.02 -11.70 -4.24
N LEU A 179 -20.91 -12.44 -4.32
CA LEU A 179 -20.10 -12.57 -5.54
C LEU A 179 -20.75 -13.47 -6.61
N GLN A 180 -21.72 -14.30 -6.24
CA GLN A 180 -22.25 -15.36 -7.10
C GLN A 180 -23.69 -15.14 -7.61
N ASP A 181 -24.53 -14.36 -6.91
CA ASP A 181 -25.90 -14.11 -7.36
C ASP A 181 -25.97 -12.93 -8.32
N ARG A 182 -25.93 -13.21 -9.63
CA ARG A 182 -26.08 -12.21 -10.73
C ARG A 182 -27.39 -11.40 -10.64
N ARG A 183 -28.35 -11.84 -9.80
CA ARG A 183 -29.64 -11.19 -9.52
C ARG A 183 -29.67 -10.36 -8.23
N ARG A 184 -28.76 -10.58 -7.26
CA ARG A 184 -28.68 -9.84 -5.99
C ARG A 184 -27.46 -8.92 -6.01
N ARG A 185 -27.70 -7.65 -6.32
CA ARG A 185 -26.66 -6.62 -6.40
C ARG A 185 -25.99 -6.45 -5.04
N SER A 186 -24.66 -6.34 -5.04
CA SER A 186 -23.86 -5.83 -3.90
C SER A 186 -24.56 -4.62 -3.28
N THR A 187 -24.71 -4.63 -1.95
CA THR A 187 -25.46 -3.60 -1.21
C THR A 187 -24.92 -2.21 -1.56
N ASP A 188 -25.83 -1.22 -1.70
CA ASP A 188 -25.42 0.14 -2.09
C ASP A 188 -24.43 0.74 -1.07
N ALA A 189 -24.52 0.35 0.21
CA ALA A 189 -23.58 0.76 1.26
C ALA A 189 -22.17 0.18 1.10
N ALA A 190 -22.04 -1.13 0.81
CA ALA A 190 -20.72 -1.74 0.54
C ALA A 190 -20.08 -1.12 -0.70
N ARG A 191 -20.87 -0.86 -1.75
CA ARG A 191 -20.39 -0.19 -2.97
C ARG A 191 -19.80 1.18 -2.68
N VAL A 192 -20.49 2.02 -1.89
CA VAL A 192 -20.01 3.36 -1.49
C VAL A 192 -18.70 3.26 -0.74
N GLN A 193 -18.62 2.40 0.28
CA GLN A 193 -17.41 2.29 1.09
C GLN A 193 -16.21 1.83 0.26
N MET A 194 -16.38 0.79 -0.58
CA MET A 194 -15.33 0.29 -1.46
C MET A 194 -14.90 1.35 -2.48
N SER A 195 -15.84 2.09 -3.08
CA SER A 195 -15.50 3.13 -4.06
C SER A 195 -14.76 4.31 -3.44
N VAL A 196 -15.09 4.68 -2.20
CA VAL A 196 -14.41 5.76 -1.48
C VAL A 196 -12.97 5.35 -1.13
N LEU A 197 -12.76 4.12 -0.65
CA LEU A 197 -11.42 3.61 -0.34
C LEU A 197 -10.55 3.47 -1.61
N LEU A 198 -11.13 3.02 -2.73
CA LEU A 198 -10.44 2.98 -4.02
C LEU A 198 -10.12 4.38 -4.56
N ALA A 199 -11.03 5.34 -4.42
CA ALA A 199 -10.76 6.73 -4.77
C ALA A 199 -9.63 7.33 -3.94
N MET A 200 -9.58 7.01 -2.64
CA MET A 200 -8.51 7.44 -1.74
C MET A 200 -7.15 6.86 -2.17
N LEU A 201 -7.08 5.58 -2.56
CA LEU A 201 -5.86 4.97 -3.12
C LEU A 201 -5.39 5.69 -4.39
N LEU A 202 -6.30 6.08 -5.27
CA LEU A 202 -5.96 6.81 -6.49
C LEU A 202 -5.54 8.26 -6.22
N ALA A 203 -6.14 8.92 -5.23
CA ALA A 203 -5.71 10.24 -4.79
C ALA A 203 -4.28 10.19 -4.21
N LEU A 204 -3.97 9.14 -3.43
CA LEU A 204 -2.60 8.88 -2.97
C LEU A 204 -1.65 8.60 -4.14
N LYS A 205 -2.11 7.93 -5.19
CA LYS A 205 -1.30 7.72 -6.41
C LYS A 205 -1.00 9.02 -7.15
N ALA A 206 -1.97 9.93 -7.22
CA ALA A 206 -1.74 11.27 -7.75
C ALA A 206 -0.70 12.03 -6.93
N ALA A 207 -0.77 11.95 -5.59
CA ALA A 207 0.25 12.53 -4.72
C ALA A 207 1.64 11.91 -4.94
N ALA A 208 1.72 10.59 -5.12
CA ALA A 208 2.96 9.91 -5.47
C ALA A 208 3.54 10.42 -6.80
N TYR A 209 2.74 10.52 -7.86
CA TYR A 209 3.19 11.08 -9.15
C TYR A 209 3.64 12.54 -9.05
N TRP A 210 3.02 13.32 -8.17
CA TRP A 210 3.47 14.67 -7.89
C TRP A 210 4.85 14.67 -7.22
N LEU A 211 5.06 13.80 -6.23
CA LEU A 211 6.35 13.67 -5.53
C LEU A 211 7.45 13.07 -6.39
N ASP A 212 7.10 12.19 -7.33
CA ASP A 212 8.04 11.62 -8.30
C ASP A 212 8.75 12.74 -9.06
N ARG A 213 8.07 13.85 -9.39
CA ARG A 213 8.68 14.98 -10.10
C ARG A 213 9.89 15.58 -9.39
N PHE A 214 10.01 15.42 -8.07
CA PHE A 214 11.14 15.92 -7.30
C PHE A 214 12.35 14.96 -7.31
N ASP A 215 12.25 13.80 -7.94
CA ASP A 215 13.37 12.86 -8.14
C ASP A 215 14.36 13.31 -9.24
N VAL A 216 14.41 14.62 -9.49
CA VAL A 216 15.19 15.25 -10.57
C VAL A 216 16.67 14.94 -10.43
N VAL A 217 17.20 14.94 -9.21
CA VAL A 217 18.65 14.80 -8.97
C VAL A 217 19.14 13.42 -9.40
N GLY A 218 18.39 12.35 -9.10
CA GLY A 218 18.72 11.01 -9.56
C GLY A 218 18.53 10.86 -11.06
N ARG A 219 17.42 11.35 -11.59
CA ARG A 219 17.06 11.20 -13.02
C ARG A 219 17.91 12.06 -13.96
N ALA A 220 18.41 13.21 -13.51
CA ALA A 220 19.27 14.09 -14.30
C ALA A 220 20.66 13.47 -14.55
N ALA A 221 21.10 12.52 -13.72
CA ALA A 221 22.34 11.78 -13.94
C ALA A 221 22.19 10.72 -15.04
N GLU A 222 20.97 10.21 -15.25
CA GLU A 222 20.66 9.13 -16.20
C GLU A 222 20.13 9.64 -17.54
N LEU A 223 19.45 10.79 -17.54
CA LEU A 223 18.71 11.32 -18.69
C LEU A 223 19.29 12.64 -19.18
N GLY A 224 19.28 12.85 -20.51
CA GLY A 224 19.63 14.14 -21.09
C GLY A 224 18.64 15.26 -20.70
N PRO A 225 19.00 16.54 -20.82
CA PRO A 225 18.15 17.67 -20.41
C PRO A 225 16.78 17.72 -21.11
N ARG A 226 16.71 17.26 -22.37
CA ARG A 226 15.45 17.14 -23.12
C ARG A 226 14.57 16.01 -22.59
N GLU A 227 15.16 14.87 -22.27
CA GLU A 227 14.46 13.68 -21.76
C GLU A 227 13.92 13.91 -20.34
N LEU A 228 14.71 14.58 -19.50
CA LEU A 228 14.28 14.98 -18.16
C LEU A 228 13.03 15.87 -18.20
N THR A 229 13.00 16.84 -19.11
CA THR A 229 11.84 17.72 -19.28
C THR A 229 10.61 16.94 -19.76
N ALA A 230 10.78 16.00 -20.69
CA ALA A 230 9.70 15.12 -21.15
C ALA A 230 9.16 14.22 -20.02
N TRP A 231 10.05 13.68 -19.18
CA TRP A 231 9.67 12.86 -18.03
C TRP A 231 8.88 13.66 -16.97
N LEU A 232 9.31 14.89 -16.66
CA LEU A 232 8.59 15.78 -15.75
C LEU A 232 7.16 16.09 -16.25
N GLN A 233 7.01 16.29 -17.56
CA GLN A 233 5.71 16.50 -18.19
C GLN A 233 4.85 15.22 -18.11
N ALA A 234 5.43 14.05 -18.38
CA ALA A 234 4.73 12.77 -18.28
C ALA A 234 4.20 12.49 -16.87
N LYS A 235 5.01 12.72 -15.82
CA LYS A 235 4.57 12.56 -14.42
C LYS A 235 3.47 13.55 -14.03
N SER A 236 3.52 14.78 -14.55
CA SER A 236 2.46 15.77 -14.35
C SER A 236 1.13 15.32 -14.98
N LEU A 237 1.18 14.74 -16.19
CA LEU A 237 0.00 14.20 -16.85
C LEU A 237 -0.59 13.00 -16.09
N LEU A 238 0.25 12.06 -15.65
CA LEU A 238 -0.15 10.91 -14.84
C LEU A 238 -0.86 11.34 -13.53
N CYS A 239 -0.38 12.41 -12.89
CA CYS A 239 -1.03 13.00 -11.72
C CYS A 239 -2.47 13.43 -12.02
N VAL A 240 -2.69 14.18 -13.11
CA VAL A 240 -4.03 14.63 -13.52
C VAL A 240 -4.93 13.44 -13.86
N VAL A 241 -4.43 12.45 -14.60
CA VAL A 241 -5.20 11.25 -14.96
C VAL A 241 -5.58 10.44 -13.71
N ALA A 242 -4.67 10.31 -12.73
CA ALA A 242 -4.97 9.64 -11.47
C ALA A 242 -6.07 10.36 -10.67
N LEU A 243 -6.06 11.70 -10.64
CA LEU A 243 -7.14 12.49 -10.03
C LEU A 243 -8.48 12.30 -10.74
N ILE A 244 -8.48 12.25 -12.07
CA ILE A 244 -9.70 11.95 -12.85
C ILE A 244 -10.22 10.54 -12.50
N CYS A 245 -9.33 9.55 -12.41
CA CYS A 245 -9.71 8.19 -12.01
C CYS A 245 -10.29 8.16 -10.59
N ALA A 246 -9.69 8.89 -9.63
CA ALA A 246 -10.23 9.02 -8.28
C ALA A 246 -11.65 9.61 -8.28
N ALA A 247 -11.88 10.67 -9.05
CA ALA A 247 -13.22 11.27 -9.22
C ALA A 247 -14.21 10.30 -9.87
N LEU A 248 -13.79 9.49 -10.84
CA LEU A 248 -14.63 8.45 -11.45
C LEU A 248 -15.03 7.38 -10.43
N PHE A 249 -14.14 6.98 -9.52
CA PHE A 249 -14.50 6.06 -8.43
C PHE A 249 -15.52 6.68 -7.47
N LEU A 250 -15.36 7.96 -7.10
CA LEU A 250 -16.36 8.67 -6.29
C LEU A 250 -17.72 8.80 -6.99
N ALA A 251 -17.77 8.75 -8.32
CA ALA A 251 -19.01 8.76 -9.10
C ALA A 251 -19.70 7.39 -9.23
N VAL A 252 -19.02 6.28 -8.86
CA VAL A 252 -19.57 4.90 -8.95
C VAL A 252 -20.87 4.72 -8.16
N PRO A 253 -21.01 5.22 -6.91
CA PRO A 253 -22.25 5.08 -6.15
C PRO A 253 -23.46 5.68 -6.86
N VAL A 254 -23.28 6.83 -7.50
CA VAL A 254 -24.35 7.57 -8.19
C VAL A 254 -24.69 6.90 -9.53
N ARG A 255 -23.68 6.55 -10.33
CA ARG A 255 -23.89 6.00 -11.68
C ARG A 255 -24.19 4.50 -11.71
N ARG A 256 -23.97 3.78 -10.60
CA ARG A 256 -24.10 2.32 -10.47
C ARG A 256 -23.37 1.50 -11.54
N ARG A 257 -22.34 2.08 -12.18
CA ARG A 257 -21.53 1.48 -13.25
C ARG A 257 -20.07 1.49 -12.84
N TRP A 258 -19.48 0.31 -12.67
CA TRP A 258 -18.05 0.14 -12.35
C TRP A 258 -17.14 0.25 -13.56
N LEU A 259 -17.66 -0.03 -14.76
CA LEU A 259 -16.89 -0.07 -16.00
C LEU A 259 -15.96 1.15 -16.19
N PRO A 260 -16.44 2.41 -16.16
CA PRO A 260 -15.59 3.57 -16.44
C PRO A 260 -14.46 3.76 -15.42
N ALA A 261 -14.70 3.42 -14.16
CA ALA A 261 -13.70 3.54 -13.10
C ALA A 261 -12.62 2.43 -13.22
N VAL A 262 -13.04 1.20 -13.49
CA VAL A 262 -12.12 0.06 -13.67
C VAL A 262 -11.30 0.20 -14.94
N THR A 263 -11.88 0.65 -16.05
CA THR A 263 -11.12 0.91 -17.28
C THR A 263 -10.09 2.03 -17.08
N GLY A 264 -10.45 3.09 -16.34
CA GLY A 264 -9.51 4.17 -15.99
C GLY A 264 -8.34 3.66 -15.15
N LEU A 265 -8.60 2.82 -14.15
CA LEU A 265 -7.55 2.20 -13.33
C LEU A 265 -6.61 1.31 -14.15
N LEU A 266 -7.16 0.48 -15.05
CA LEU A 266 -6.36 -0.38 -15.92
C LEU A 266 -5.48 0.43 -16.87
N LEU A 267 -6.03 1.46 -17.50
CA LEU A 267 -5.29 2.36 -18.38
C LEU A 267 -4.18 3.10 -17.63
N LEU A 268 -4.48 3.60 -16.42
CA LEU A 268 -3.48 4.27 -15.58
C LEU A 268 -2.32 3.33 -15.25
N GLY A 269 -2.61 2.08 -14.84
CA GLY A 269 -1.60 1.07 -14.55
C GLY A 269 -0.76 0.71 -15.78
N LEU A 270 -1.38 0.63 -16.96
CA LEU A 270 -0.66 0.40 -18.21
C LEU A 270 0.31 1.57 -18.52
N CYS A 271 -0.16 2.81 -18.39
CA CYS A 271 0.67 4.00 -18.58
C CYS A 271 1.83 4.08 -17.59
N GLU A 272 1.62 3.70 -16.34
CA GLU A 272 2.66 3.65 -15.31
C GLU A 272 3.77 2.67 -15.67
N VAL A 273 3.41 1.43 -16.05
CA VAL A 273 4.37 0.41 -16.47
C VAL A 273 5.18 0.87 -17.69
N LEU A 274 4.53 1.56 -18.63
CA LEU A 274 5.19 2.13 -19.81
C LEU A 274 6.19 3.23 -19.42
N VAL A 275 5.82 4.17 -18.56
CA VAL A 275 6.66 5.32 -18.19
C VAL A 275 7.81 4.91 -17.26
N ASP A 276 7.54 4.08 -16.25
CA ASP A 276 8.54 3.73 -15.24
C ASP A 276 9.38 2.50 -15.61
N GLY A 277 8.82 1.56 -16.38
CA GLY A 277 9.52 0.34 -16.79
C GLY A 277 10.13 0.43 -18.19
N LEU A 278 9.35 0.81 -19.19
CA LEU A 278 9.77 0.71 -20.59
C LEU A 278 10.70 1.87 -21.02
N TYR A 279 10.42 3.09 -20.55
CA TYR A 279 11.18 4.28 -20.92
C TYR A 279 12.69 4.20 -20.60
N PRO A 280 13.13 3.86 -19.35
CA PRO A 280 14.55 3.79 -19.05
C PRO A 280 15.26 2.66 -19.81
N LEU A 281 14.59 1.54 -20.06
CA LEU A 281 15.15 0.43 -20.85
C LEU A 281 15.44 0.86 -22.29
N LEU A 282 14.51 1.59 -22.92
CA LEU A 282 14.69 2.03 -24.30
C LEU A 282 15.84 3.05 -24.45
N VAL A 283 15.98 3.97 -23.49
CA VAL A 283 17.11 4.91 -23.48
C VAL A 283 18.43 4.17 -23.28
N GLY A 284 18.50 3.22 -22.35
CA GLY A 284 19.71 2.42 -22.12
C GLY A 284 20.07 1.46 -23.26
N TYR A 285 19.13 1.08 -24.12
CA TYR A 285 19.40 0.25 -25.31
C TYR A 285 19.77 1.06 -26.56
N LEU A 286 19.38 2.35 -26.63
CA LEU A 286 19.56 3.20 -27.81
C LEU A 286 20.68 4.26 -27.65
N GLY A 287 21.22 4.42 -26.45
CA GLY A 287 22.41 5.25 -26.14
C GLY A 287 23.68 4.43 -26.04
#